data_AF-A0A965UVN4-F1
#
_entry.id   AF-A0A965UVN4-F1
#
_cell.length_a   1.000
_cell.length_b   1.000
_cell.length_c   1.000
_cell.angle_alpha   90.00
_cell.angle_beta   90.00
_cell.angle_gamma   90.00
#
_symmetry.space_group_name_H-M   'P 1'
#
loop_
_entity.id
_entity.type
_entity.pdbx_description
1 polymer ?
#
loop_
_entity_poly.entity_id
_entity_poly.type
_entity_poly.pdbx_seq_one_letter_code
_entity_poly.pdbx_strand_id
1 'polypeptide(L)'
;MKQTNDIAGHVAPSKNDICAALRAWLNQRPGLEFCNYGDVTSYRAELRGITRQRADALQMLRAVELRDSITAADMLAELQSLSRLSWDKKKSRLEYVTG
;
A
#
# COMPACT_ATOMS: atom_id res chain seq x y z
N MET A 1 -0.90 -8.32 23.28
CA MET A 1 -1.40 -8.98 22.06
C MET A 1 -0.30 -9.92 21.57
N LYS A 2 -0.48 -11.24 21.65
CA LYS A 2 0.58 -12.22 21.33
C LYS A 2 0.64 -12.38 19.81
N GLN A 3 1.78 -12.03 19.19
CA GLN A 3 2.07 -12.35 17.80
C GLN A 3 2.11 -13.89 17.64
N THR A 4 1.27 -14.43 16.78
CA THR A 4 1.22 -15.86 16.46
C THR A 4 2.29 -16.17 15.39
N ASN A 5 3.23 -17.05 15.73
CA ASN A 5 4.26 -17.53 14.80
C ASN A 5 3.69 -18.65 13.92
N ASP A 6 3.83 -18.52 12.60
CA ASP A 6 3.62 -19.63 11.67
C ASP A 6 4.84 -20.57 11.63
N ILE A 7 4.64 -21.80 11.14
CA ILE A 7 5.59 -22.95 11.16
C ILE A 7 6.95 -22.62 10.49
N ALA A 8 7.03 -21.55 9.69
CA ALA A 8 8.25 -21.06 9.06
C ALA A 8 9.02 -19.99 9.88
N GLY A 9 8.67 -19.75 11.15
CA GLY A 9 9.31 -18.74 12.00
C GLY A 9 8.99 -17.29 11.60
N HIS A 10 7.97 -17.08 10.77
CA HIS A 10 7.53 -15.76 10.36
C HIS A 10 6.36 -15.32 11.24
N VAL A 11 6.54 -14.18 11.89
CA VAL A 11 5.50 -13.51 12.66
C VAL A 11 4.44 -13.00 11.69
N ALA A 12 3.18 -13.36 11.91
CA ALA A 12 2.08 -12.77 11.16
C ALA A 12 2.07 -11.24 11.34
N PRO A 13 1.98 -10.44 10.27
CA PRO A 13 2.08 -8.99 10.37
C PRO A 13 0.88 -8.45 11.15
N SER A 14 1.14 -7.46 12.01
CA SER A 14 0.07 -6.72 12.65
C SER A 14 -0.64 -5.81 11.66
N LYS A 15 -1.85 -5.36 12.01
CA LYS A 15 -2.57 -4.34 11.24
C LYS A 15 -1.71 -3.09 10.99
N ASN A 16 -0.93 -2.69 12.00
CA ASN A 16 -0.04 -1.54 11.91
C ASN A 16 1.08 -1.77 10.90
N ASP A 17 1.65 -2.98 10.83
CA ASP A 17 2.70 -3.31 9.87
C ASP A 17 2.17 -3.24 8.43
N ILE A 18 0.97 -3.78 8.20
CA ILE A 18 0.31 -3.73 6.89
C ILE A 18 0.00 -2.28 6.51
N CYS A 19 -0.54 -1.47 7.42
CA CYS A 19 -0.82 -0.06 7.16
C CYS A 19 0.46 0.74 6.88
N ALA A 20 1.55 0.48 7.62
CA ALA A 20 2.84 1.11 7.38
C ALA A 20 3.40 0.76 5.99
N ALA A 21 3.29 -0.50 5.58
CA ALA A 21 3.71 -0.94 4.25
C ALA A 21 2.88 -0.31 3.13
N LEU A 22 1.56 -0.21 3.31
CA LEU A 22 0.66 0.48 2.36
C LEU A 22 0.98 1.98 2.26
N ARG A 23 1.27 2.65 3.38
CA ARG A 23 1.75 4.05 3.37
C ARG A 23 3.04 4.20 2.58
N ALA A 24 4.00 3.29 2.77
CA ALA A 24 5.26 3.32 2.03
C ALA A 24 5.02 3.14 0.52
N TRP A 25 4.14 2.20 0.13
CA TRP A 25 3.77 1.97 -1.26
C TRP A 25 3.06 3.17 -1.90
N LEU A 26 2.08 3.78 -1.21
CA LEU A 26 1.40 5.00 -1.70
C LEU A 26 2.34 6.20 -1.90
N ASN A 27 3.49 6.20 -1.23
CA ASN A 27 4.52 7.23 -1.37
C ASN A 27 5.52 6.93 -2.50
N GLN A 28 5.47 5.73 -3.10
CA GLN A 28 6.21 5.45 -4.32
C GLN A 28 5.54 6.23 -5.45
N ARG A 29 6.26 7.17 -6.09
CA ARG A 29 5.77 7.97 -7.21
C ARG A 29 6.52 7.62 -8.50
N PRO A 30 6.44 6.38 -8.99
CA PRO A 30 7.14 6.00 -10.21
C PRO A 30 6.54 6.73 -11.44
N GLY A 31 7.41 7.20 -12.34
CA GLY A 31 7.01 7.71 -13.66
C GLY A 31 6.73 9.21 -13.78
N LEU A 32 6.75 9.96 -12.69
CA LEU A 32 6.49 11.40 -12.66
C LEU A 32 7.76 12.24 -12.98
N GLU A 33 8.44 11.90 -14.06
CA GLU A 33 9.61 12.64 -14.55
C GLU A 33 9.17 13.62 -15.64
N PHE A 34 9.57 14.89 -15.55
CA PHE A 34 9.16 15.90 -16.53
C PHE A 34 9.53 15.53 -17.97
N CYS A 35 10.64 14.81 -18.18
CA CYS A 35 11.06 14.34 -19.50
C CYS A 35 10.08 13.37 -20.18
N ASN A 36 9.17 12.75 -19.43
CA ASN A 36 8.11 11.91 -19.98
C ASN A 36 6.93 12.73 -20.53
N TYR A 37 6.95 14.05 -20.35
CA TYR A 37 5.88 14.97 -20.74
C TYR A 37 6.36 15.93 -21.83
N GLY A 38 5.50 16.18 -22.83
CA GLY A 38 5.78 17.17 -23.88
C GLY A 38 5.67 18.63 -23.42
N ASP A 39 5.01 18.89 -22.28
CA ASP A 39 4.80 20.24 -21.76
C ASP A 39 4.59 20.29 -20.23
N VAL A 40 4.84 21.47 -19.65
CA VAL A 40 4.75 21.73 -18.20
C VAL A 40 3.30 21.70 -17.69
N THR A 41 2.33 22.04 -18.54
CA THR A 41 0.92 22.10 -18.15
C THR A 41 0.38 20.69 -17.91
N SER A 42 0.63 19.77 -18.83
CA SER A 42 0.28 18.35 -18.74
C SER A 42 0.92 17.69 -17.52
N TYR A 43 2.23 17.91 -17.32
CA TYR A 43 2.94 17.45 -16.13
C TYR A 43 2.29 17.95 -14.83
N ARG A 44 2.01 19.26 -14.73
CA ARG A 44 1.40 19.84 -13.53
C ARG A 44 -0.04 19.37 -13.32
N ALA A 45 -0.79 19.10 -14.38
CA ALA A 45 -2.14 18.58 -14.30
C ALA A 45 -2.15 17.17 -13.68
N GLU A 46 -1.32 16.27 -14.20
CA GLU A 46 -1.21 14.90 -13.67
C GLU A 46 -0.64 14.88 -12.25
N LEU A 47 0.39 15.71 -11.99
CA LEU A 47 0.96 15.90 -10.66
C LEU A 47 -0.12 16.23 -9.61
N ARG A 48 -1.05 17.14 -9.93
CA ARG A 48 -2.16 17.51 -9.04
C ARG A 48 -3.15 16.36 -8.87
N GLY A 49 -3.47 15.64 -9.95
CA GLY A 49 -4.35 14.47 -9.92
C GLY A 49 -3.83 13.38 -8.99
N ILE A 50 -2.58 12.97 -9.19
CA ILE A 50 -1.88 11.97 -8.35
C ILE A 50 -1.82 12.44 -6.90
N THR A 51 -1.53 13.73 -6.66
CA THR A 51 -1.46 14.27 -5.29
C THR A 51 -2.81 14.18 -4.58
N ARG A 52 -3.92 14.43 -5.28
CA ARG A 52 -5.26 14.28 -4.73
C ARG A 52 -5.58 12.81 -4.44
N GLN A 53 -5.37 11.92 -5.40
CA GLN A 53 -5.58 10.48 -5.22
C GLN A 53 -4.77 9.93 -4.05
N ARG A 54 -3.53 10.39 -3.86
CA ARG A 54 -2.69 10.05 -2.71
C ARG A 54 -3.32 10.53 -1.39
N ALA A 55 -3.83 11.76 -1.35
CA ALA A 55 -4.48 12.28 -0.15
C ALA A 55 -5.73 11.46 0.21
N ASP A 56 -6.57 11.15 -0.78
CA ASP A 56 -7.77 10.33 -0.60
C ASP A 56 -7.40 8.93 -0.09
N ALA A 57 -6.38 8.30 -0.68
CA ALA A 57 -5.90 6.99 -0.25
C ALA A 57 -5.37 6.99 1.19
N LEU A 58 -4.61 8.02 1.58
CA LEU A 58 -4.12 8.16 2.96
C LEU A 58 -5.26 8.38 3.96
N GLN A 59 -6.30 9.12 3.58
CA GLN A 59 -7.49 9.31 4.40
C GLN A 59 -8.25 8.00 4.60
N MET A 60 -8.47 7.23 3.53
CA MET A 60 -9.09 5.91 3.61
C MET A 60 -8.28 4.96 4.50
N LEU A 61 -6.96 4.93 4.33
CA LEU A 61 -6.08 4.10 5.14
C LEU A 61 -6.15 4.48 6.63
N ARG A 62 -6.22 5.78 6.94
CA ARG A 62 -6.41 6.25 8.32
C ARG A 62 -7.76 5.80 8.89
N ALA A 63 -8.82 5.82 8.11
CA ALA A 63 -10.12 5.30 8.54
C ALA A 63 -10.06 3.79 8.83
N VAL A 64 -9.34 3.02 8.01
CA VAL A 64 -9.10 1.59 8.25
C VAL A 64 -8.33 1.36 9.54
N GLU A 65 -7.23 2.09 9.76
CA GLU A 65 -6.41 1.99 10.99
C GLU A 65 -7.25 2.14 12.25
N LEU A 66 -8.10 3.17 12.30
CA LEU A 66 -8.92 3.51 13.47
C LEU A 66 -10.10 2.56 13.70
N ARG A 67 -10.46 1.72 12.73
CA ARG A 67 -11.64 0.87 12.81
C ARG A 67 -11.29 -0.52 13.31
N ASP A 68 -11.66 -0.82 14.55
CA ASP A 68 -11.36 -2.12 15.19
C ASP A 68 -12.00 -3.33 14.49
N SER A 69 -13.11 -3.12 13.78
CA SER A 69 -13.79 -4.17 13.03
C SER A 69 -13.04 -4.65 11.78
N ILE A 70 -11.96 -3.95 11.37
CA ILE A 70 -11.10 -4.38 10.27
C ILE A 70 -9.82 -4.95 10.88
N THR A 71 -9.63 -6.25 10.72
CA THR A 71 -8.50 -6.99 11.30
C THR A 71 -7.35 -7.12 10.30
N ALA A 72 -6.17 -7.49 10.81
CA ALA A 72 -5.02 -7.80 9.95
C ALA A 72 -5.31 -8.99 9.01
N ALA A 73 -6.10 -9.98 9.47
CA ALA A 73 -6.46 -11.14 8.68
C ALA A 73 -7.35 -10.75 7.48
N ASP A 74 -8.34 -9.88 7.70
CA ASP A 74 -9.21 -9.37 6.63
C ASP A 74 -8.39 -8.64 5.56
N MET A 75 -7.45 -7.78 5.99
CA MET A 75 -6.57 -7.04 5.09
C MET A 75 -5.66 -7.97 4.27
N LEU A 76 -5.10 -9.02 4.91
CA LEU A 76 -4.25 -9.99 4.22
C LEU A 76 -5.02 -10.84 3.21
N ALA A 77 -6.25 -11.24 3.53
CA ALA A 77 -7.12 -11.98 2.63
C ALA A 77 -7.42 -11.16 1.37
N GLU A 78 -7.75 -9.88 1.53
CA GLU A 78 -7.97 -8.99 0.39
C GLU A 78 -6.70 -8.71 -0.41
N LEU A 79 -5.54 -8.50 0.24
CA LEU A 79 -4.27 -8.34 -0.50
C LEU A 79 -3.90 -9.59 -1.32
N GLN A 80 -4.37 -10.78 -0.94
CA GLN A 80 -4.18 -12.01 -1.72
C GLN A 80 -5.16 -12.15 -2.89
N SER A 81 -6.31 -11.45 -2.85
CA SER A 81 -7.30 -11.46 -3.92
C SER A 81 -6.91 -10.52 -5.08
N LEU A 82 -6.07 -9.53 -4.81
CA LEU A 82 -5.60 -8.57 -5.80
C LEU A 82 -4.58 -9.19 -6.77
N SER A 83 -4.66 -8.78 -8.04
CA SER A 83 -3.79 -9.29 -9.10
C SER A 83 -2.42 -8.60 -9.20
N ARG A 84 -2.30 -7.37 -8.69
CA ARG A 84 -1.10 -6.52 -8.88
C ARG A 84 -0.36 -6.18 -7.60
N LEU A 85 -0.98 -6.38 -6.44
CA LEU A 85 -0.45 -5.99 -5.14
C LEU A 85 -0.64 -7.14 -4.18
N SER A 86 0.44 -7.72 -3.67
CA SER A 86 0.37 -8.88 -2.78
C SER A 86 1.33 -8.74 -1.60
N TRP A 87 1.10 -9.53 -0.55
CA TRP A 87 1.98 -9.57 0.61
C TRP A 87 3.00 -10.72 0.48
N ASP A 88 4.30 -10.41 0.43
CA ASP A 88 5.36 -11.41 0.50
C ASP A 88 5.56 -11.82 1.96
N LYS A 89 5.11 -13.04 2.27
CA LYS A 89 5.23 -13.65 3.61
C LYS A 89 6.68 -13.82 4.04
N LYS A 90 7.64 -14.04 3.13
CA LYS A 90 9.06 -14.28 3.45
C LYS A 90 9.81 -13.00 3.81
N LYS A 91 9.46 -11.89 3.15
CA LYS A 91 10.11 -10.58 3.35
C LYS A 91 9.31 -9.66 4.26
N SER A 92 8.11 -10.09 4.69
CA SER A 92 7.14 -9.27 5.42
C SER A 92 6.95 -7.89 4.76
N ARG A 93 6.77 -7.89 3.44
CA ARG A 93 6.72 -6.66 2.63
C ARG A 93 5.64 -6.76 1.56
N LEU A 94 5.09 -5.60 1.21
CA LEU A 94 4.24 -5.44 0.03
C LEU A 94 5.06 -5.61 -1.25
N GLU A 95 4.59 -6.45 -2.17
CA GLU A 95 5.16 -6.61 -3.50
C GLU A 95 4.16 -6.15 -4.56
N TYR A 96 4.67 -5.41 -5.54
CA TYR A 96 3.91 -4.89 -6.66
C TYR A 96 4.36 -5.59 -7.94
N VAL A 97 3.42 -6.25 -8.63
CA VAL A 97 3.68 -6.92 -9.90
C VAL A 97 3.31 -5.95 -11.03
N THR A 98 4.34 -5.43 -11.71
CA THR A 98 4.20 -4.82 -13.03
C THR A 98 4.09 -5.96 -14.04
N GLY A 99 2.87 -6.33 -14.41
CA GLY A 99 2.63 -7.21 -15.56
C GLY A 99 3.06 -6.58 -16.87
#